data_AF-A0A7Y5LLD2-F1
#
_entry.id   AF-A0A7Y5LLD2-F1
#
_cell.length_a   1.000
_cell.length_b   1.000
_cell.length_c   1.000
_cell.angle_alpha   90.00
_cell.angle_beta   90.00
_cell.angle_gamma   90.00
#
_symmetry.space_group_name_H-M   'P 1'
#
loop_
_entity.id
_entity.type
_entity.pdbx_description
1 polymer ?
#
loop_
_entity_poly.entity_id
_entity_poly.type
_entity_poly.pdbx_seq_one_letter_code
_entity_poly.pdbx_strand_id
1 'polypeptide(L)'
;MINKFFIFSIVCLLMVSYAYPQQGKINTDSLFKKAVASYEKGLPEEALKDFLVILSSDSHADYAIPSYLFSAQISFELKNYFYAEKYIGDLEKKYPAHGYQFDIHLLRAKIHQVKENKIETLQSLINAMRAAENDSLRKSVSEFIEKFVRTEYDTASFRTVTEQFKGRSGEVYLMVLRASLMEQEGNPTGAKEIYLDIISRFPATPEANLSIAALQRARTEPVKIETVEEKIIAVLLPLTVDGNANPDALEVLNGIKYAADEYNKSRKEKVGLLIRDTERNETKISRIADEILAKKDIVAVLGPLYSDETTFLCSLLADADLPVVSPTANSNEIAATYPNFIQANPSVDMHAKIMARYMYFVEDVKSAGVFFSNEGYSRELAQIFRDEFERLGGKVIAENSYSINSVNMSPYISKFTALKGKLHGIYLPLSDRKSGEQILSAFVQDSLILPFFGNQDWITSGALQTSSRASEKFTITSENFMDQSDNNLKDFTREFTAVMESDVTRSTLYGYDCASLLLGLLSQREAAALKSRLTAGFDVTAFHNNYFIGEDRVNKSLNIIRYSKGQFNFVERFKLQ
;
A
#
# COMPACT_ATOMS: atom_id res chain seq x y z
N MET A 1 -1.99 4.43 -10.14
CA MET A 1 -2.22 5.86 -9.88
C MET A 1 -2.32 6.69 -11.17
N ILE A 2 -1.39 6.54 -12.12
CA ILE A 2 -1.34 7.34 -13.37
C ILE A 2 -2.54 7.16 -14.33
N ASN A 3 -3.13 5.96 -14.43
CA ASN A 3 -4.27 5.72 -15.34
C ASN A 3 -5.56 6.47 -14.94
N LYS A 4 -5.79 6.72 -13.64
CA LYS A 4 -6.96 7.49 -13.18
C LYS A 4 -6.76 8.99 -13.36
N PHE A 5 -5.53 9.50 -13.21
CA PHE A 5 -5.22 10.92 -13.37
C PHE A 5 -5.36 11.41 -14.82
N PHE A 6 -4.96 10.60 -15.80
CA PHE A 6 -5.04 10.95 -17.22
C PHE A 6 -6.49 11.16 -17.71
N ILE A 7 -7.40 10.28 -17.24
CA ILE A 7 -8.83 10.37 -17.56
C ILE A 7 -9.48 11.54 -16.79
N PHE A 8 -9.04 11.82 -15.56
CA PHE A 8 -9.58 12.88 -14.72
C PHE A 8 -9.26 14.29 -15.24
N SER A 9 -8.03 14.54 -15.73
CA SER A 9 -7.66 15.86 -16.29
C SER A 9 -8.39 16.21 -17.59
N ILE A 10 -8.68 15.24 -18.46
CA ILE A 10 -9.40 15.47 -19.72
C ILE A 10 -10.90 15.72 -19.47
N VAL A 11 -11.49 15.08 -18.45
CA VAL A 11 -12.92 15.20 -18.12
C VAL A 11 -13.24 16.49 -17.34
N CYS A 12 -12.33 16.98 -16.48
CA CYS A 12 -12.61 18.13 -15.63
C CYS A 12 -12.63 19.51 -16.32
N LEU A 13 -12.06 19.66 -17.53
CA LEU A 13 -11.91 20.96 -18.19
C LEU A 13 -13.03 21.35 -19.17
N LEU A 14 -13.98 20.45 -19.48
CA LEU A 14 -15.05 20.69 -20.47
C LEU A 14 -16.42 21.09 -19.88
N MET A 15 -16.51 21.36 -18.56
CA MET A 15 -17.74 21.86 -17.92
C MET A 15 -17.93 23.40 -18.02
N VAL A 16 -17.06 24.12 -18.72
CA VAL A 16 -17.28 25.55 -19.01
C VAL A 16 -17.55 25.71 -20.51
N SER A 17 -18.80 26.07 -20.81
CA SER A 17 -19.44 26.05 -22.13
C SER A 17 -19.34 27.38 -22.85
N TYR A 18 -19.39 27.38 -24.19
CA TYR A 18 -20.21 28.31 -24.97
C TYR A 18 -20.73 27.62 -26.25
N ALA A 19 -22.05 27.67 -26.45
CA ALA A 19 -22.73 27.17 -27.64
C ALA A 19 -22.78 28.28 -28.71
N TYR A 20 -22.30 27.98 -29.91
CA TYR A 20 -22.61 28.74 -31.13
C TYR A 20 -23.31 27.83 -32.14
N PRO A 21 -24.45 28.22 -32.71
CA PRO A 21 -25.10 27.42 -33.73
C PRO A 21 -24.56 27.77 -35.12
N GLN A 22 -24.10 26.77 -35.87
CA GLN A 22 -24.14 26.82 -37.34
C GLN A 22 -24.63 25.48 -37.92
N GLN A 23 -25.57 25.62 -38.86
CA GLN A 23 -26.30 24.57 -39.57
C GLN A 23 -25.41 23.83 -40.57
N GLY A 24 -25.61 22.50 -40.68
CA GLY A 24 -25.32 21.72 -41.89
C GLY A 24 -24.15 20.74 -41.85
N LYS A 25 -23.39 20.62 -40.76
CA LYS A 25 -22.29 19.64 -40.60
C LYS A 25 -22.61 18.68 -39.45
N ILE A 26 -21.96 17.50 -39.42
CA ILE A 26 -22.02 16.51 -38.33
C ILE A 26 -22.12 17.26 -37.00
N ASN A 27 -23.08 16.89 -36.15
CA ASN A 27 -23.19 17.49 -34.81
C ASN A 27 -22.00 16.99 -33.97
N THR A 28 -20.85 17.64 -34.13
CA THR A 28 -19.56 17.26 -33.53
C THR A 28 -19.67 17.14 -32.03
N ASP A 29 -20.46 18.01 -31.37
CA ASP A 29 -20.71 17.93 -29.93
C ASP A 29 -21.40 16.61 -29.54
N SER A 30 -22.47 16.25 -30.24
CA SER A 30 -23.19 15.00 -29.98
C SER A 30 -22.32 13.78 -30.27
N LEU A 31 -21.49 13.82 -31.32
CA LEU A 31 -20.60 12.72 -31.67
C LEU A 31 -19.46 12.59 -30.66
N PHE A 32 -18.89 13.70 -30.20
CA PHE A 32 -17.85 13.71 -29.18
C PHE A 32 -18.36 13.14 -27.86
N LYS A 33 -19.54 13.58 -27.39
CA LYS A 33 -20.19 13.04 -26.19
C LYS A 33 -20.46 11.54 -26.31
N LYS A 34 -20.89 11.08 -27.49
CA LYS A 34 -21.07 9.65 -27.77
C LYS A 34 -19.75 8.88 -27.68
N ALA A 35 -18.68 9.40 -28.29
CA ALA A 35 -17.36 8.77 -28.28
C ALA A 35 -16.82 8.63 -26.84
N VAL A 36 -16.94 9.69 -26.04
CA VAL A 36 -16.56 9.67 -24.61
C VAL A 36 -17.41 8.63 -23.85
N ALA A 37 -18.72 8.62 -24.02
CA ALA A 37 -19.60 7.65 -23.36
C ALA A 37 -19.31 6.19 -23.76
N SER A 38 -18.94 5.93 -25.01
CA SER A 38 -18.50 4.60 -25.44
C SER A 38 -17.18 4.21 -24.77
N TYR A 39 -16.23 5.13 -24.64
CA TYR A 39 -14.97 4.89 -23.94
C TYR A 39 -15.20 4.57 -22.46
N GLU A 40 -16.04 5.36 -21.76
CA GLU A 40 -16.41 5.14 -20.35
C GLU A 40 -17.12 3.81 -20.10
N LYS A 41 -17.84 3.29 -21.09
CA LYS A 41 -18.49 1.97 -21.05
C LYS A 41 -17.55 0.80 -21.34
N GLY A 42 -16.26 1.06 -21.55
CA GLY A 42 -15.28 0.03 -21.91
C GLY A 42 -15.40 -0.47 -23.35
N LEU A 43 -15.88 0.38 -24.27
CA LEU A 43 -15.99 0.08 -25.71
C LEU A 43 -14.95 0.92 -26.50
N PRO A 44 -13.63 0.64 -26.36
CA PRO A 44 -12.57 1.48 -26.90
C PRO A 44 -12.56 1.55 -28.44
N GLU A 45 -12.86 0.45 -29.13
CA GLU A 45 -12.87 0.44 -30.60
C GLU A 45 -13.99 1.31 -31.18
N GLU A 46 -15.18 1.29 -30.56
CA GLU A 46 -16.30 2.15 -30.95
C GLU A 46 -15.99 3.62 -30.70
N ALA A 47 -15.43 3.92 -29.52
CA ALA A 47 -15.00 5.27 -29.18
C ALA A 47 -13.94 5.80 -30.16
N LEU A 48 -12.91 4.99 -30.45
CA LEU A 48 -11.86 5.35 -31.40
C LEU A 48 -12.45 5.65 -32.78
N LYS A 49 -13.37 4.82 -33.27
CA LYS A 49 -14.03 5.07 -34.55
C LYS A 49 -14.72 6.44 -34.58
N ASP A 50 -15.48 6.77 -33.55
CA ASP A 50 -16.19 8.05 -33.48
C ASP A 50 -15.23 9.24 -33.34
N PHE A 51 -14.13 9.12 -32.57
CA PHE A 51 -13.09 10.16 -32.52
C PHE A 51 -12.40 10.36 -33.88
N LEU A 52 -12.13 9.30 -34.64
CA LEU A 52 -11.55 9.41 -35.98
C LEU A 52 -12.49 10.09 -36.98
N VAL A 53 -13.81 9.92 -36.82
CA VAL A 53 -14.80 10.69 -37.60
C VAL A 53 -14.72 12.17 -37.27
N ILE A 54 -14.52 12.54 -35.99
CA ILE A 54 -14.31 13.93 -35.60
C ILE A 54 -13.02 14.49 -36.21
N LEU A 55 -11.91 13.74 -36.14
CA LEU A 55 -10.61 14.15 -36.67
C LEU A 55 -10.56 14.29 -38.20
N SER A 56 -11.39 13.53 -38.92
CA SER A 56 -11.50 13.61 -40.39
C SER A 56 -12.45 14.71 -40.89
N SER A 57 -13.21 15.34 -39.97
CA SER A 57 -14.06 16.49 -40.28
C SER A 57 -13.35 17.83 -40.04
N ASP A 58 -13.82 18.92 -40.66
CA ASP A 58 -13.40 20.31 -40.34
C ASP A 58 -13.94 20.75 -38.96
N SER A 59 -13.64 19.98 -37.92
CA SER A 59 -14.08 20.25 -36.56
C SER A 59 -13.20 21.31 -35.89
N HIS A 60 -13.81 22.08 -34.99
CA HIS A 60 -13.12 23.11 -34.21
C HIS A 60 -12.06 22.50 -33.27
N ALA A 61 -11.07 23.30 -32.88
CA ALA A 61 -9.96 22.85 -32.04
C ALA A 61 -10.45 22.23 -30.72
N ASP A 62 -11.55 22.76 -30.17
CA ASP A 62 -12.20 22.32 -28.93
C ASP A 62 -12.60 20.84 -28.93
N TYR A 63 -12.88 20.28 -30.11
CA TYR A 63 -13.18 18.86 -30.26
C TYR A 63 -12.03 18.08 -30.87
N ALA A 64 -11.24 18.70 -31.75
CA ALA A 64 -10.13 18.04 -32.42
C ALA A 64 -8.98 17.69 -31.46
N ILE A 65 -8.57 18.60 -30.57
CA ILE A 65 -7.45 18.37 -29.64
C ILE A 65 -7.77 17.22 -28.68
N PRO A 66 -8.91 17.20 -27.97
CA PRO A 66 -9.25 16.05 -27.13
C PRO A 66 -9.44 14.77 -27.93
N SER A 67 -9.98 14.85 -29.16
CA SER A 67 -10.14 13.65 -30.01
C SER A 67 -8.79 13.03 -30.39
N TYR A 68 -7.74 13.83 -30.63
CA TYR A 68 -6.39 13.30 -30.82
C TYR A 68 -5.85 12.63 -29.55
N LEU A 69 -6.03 13.26 -28.38
CA LEU A 69 -5.57 12.70 -27.09
C LEU A 69 -6.28 11.38 -26.77
N PHE A 70 -7.61 11.33 -26.89
CA PHE A 70 -8.38 10.10 -26.74
C PHE A 70 -7.96 9.05 -27.76
N SER A 71 -7.77 9.41 -29.03
CA SER A 71 -7.34 8.47 -30.06
C SER A 71 -5.96 7.88 -29.75
N ALA A 72 -5.02 8.70 -29.26
CA ALA A 72 -3.71 8.25 -28.84
C ALA A 72 -3.77 7.30 -27.63
N GLN A 73 -4.54 7.68 -26.60
CA GLN A 73 -4.72 6.89 -25.38
C GLN A 73 -5.41 5.55 -25.66
N ILE A 74 -6.51 5.56 -26.42
CA ILE A 74 -7.21 4.34 -26.82
C ILE A 74 -6.30 3.45 -27.67
N SER A 75 -5.54 4.03 -28.60
CA SER A 75 -4.58 3.25 -29.41
C SER A 75 -3.50 2.61 -28.55
N PHE A 76 -3.03 3.29 -27.50
CA PHE A 76 -2.12 2.70 -26.52
C PHE A 76 -2.76 1.53 -25.77
N GLU A 77 -4.01 1.66 -25.31
CA GLU A 77 -4.75 0.60 -24.60
C GLU A 77 -5.00 -0.63 -25.48
N LEU A 78 -5.29 -0.40 -26.76
CA LEU A 78 -5.41 -1.45 -27.78
C LEU A 78 -4.05 -2.02 -28.23
N LYS A 79 -2.96 -1.67 -27.53
CA LYS A 79 -1.58 -2.09 -27.79
C LYS A 79 -1.05 -1.69 -29.17
N ASN A 80 -1.68 -0.69 -29.78
CA ASN A 80 -1.32 -0.17 -31.09
C ASN A 80 -0.44 1.08 -30.97
N TYR A 81 0.78 0.88 -30.48
CA TYR A 81 1.71 1.96 -30.11
C TYR A 81 2.17 2.83 -31.29
N PHE A 82 2.15 2.29 -32.51
CA PHE A 82 2.46 3.07 -33.71
C PHE A 82 1.42 4.16 -33.94
N TYR A 83 0.13 3.80 -33.87
CA TYR A 83 -0.94 4.78 -34.04
C TYR A 83 -1.05 5.73 -32.84
N ALA A 84 -0.75 5.26 -31.63
CA ALA A 84 -0.66 6.14 -30.47
C ALA A 84 0.35 7.28 -30.69
N GLU A 85 1.59 6.97 -31.09
CA GLU A 85 2.59 8.00 -31.44
C GLU A 85 2.19 8.84 -32.64
N LYS A 86 1.57 8.23 -33.65
CA LYS A 86 1.08 8.95 -34.82
C LYS A 86 0.08 10.03 -34.44
N TYR A 87 -0.92 9.72 -33.60
CA TYR A 87 -1.93 10.69 -33.18
C TYR A 87 -1.34 11.80 -32.30
N ILE A 88 -0.34 11.49 -31.47
CA ILE A 88 0.43 12.49 -30.73
C ILE A 88 1.16 13.42 -31.71
N GLY A 89 1.89 12.87 -32.68
CA GLY A 89 2.63 13.66 -33.67
C GLY A 89 1.72 14.51 -34.56
N ASP A 90 0.57 13.97 -34.97
CA ASP A 90 -0.43 14.71 -35.75
C ASP A 90 -1.03 15.87 -34.94
N LEU A 91 -1.28 15.66 -33.64
CA LEU A 91 -1.72 16.71 -32.71
C LEU A 91 -0.69 17.83 -32.58
N GLU A 92 0.57 17.49 -32.29
CA GLU A 92 1.65 18.48 -32.12
C GLU A 92 1.90 19.27 -33.41
N LYS A 93 1.81 18.59 -34.58
CA LYS A 93 1.97 19.24 -35.89
C LYS A 93 0.83 20.19 -36.22
N LYS A 94 -0.42 19.80 -35.91
CA LYS A 94 -1.62 20.57 -36.27
C LYS A 94 -1.93 21.67 -35.25
N TYR A 95 -1.62 21.45 -33.98
CA TYR A 95 -1.94 22.34 -32.85
C TYR A 95 -0.71 22.54 -31.94
N PRO A 96 0.39 23.14 -32.42
CA PRO A 96 1.65 23.23 -31.67
C PRO A 96 1.57 24.02 -30.35
N ALA A 97 0.56 24.89 -30.20
CA ALA A 97 0.32 25.67 -28.99
C ALA A 97 -0.74 25.07 -28.06
N HIS A 98 -0.99 23.75 -28.13
CA HIS A 98 -1.94 23.09 -27.23
C HIS A 98 -1.44 23.08 -25.77
N GLY A 99 -2.36 23.12 -24.80
CA GLY A 99 -2.03 23.09 -23.36
C GLY A 99 -1.58 21.72 -22.82
N TYR A 100 -1.80 20.63 -23.55
CA TYR A 100 -1.70 19.25 -23.03
C TYR A 100 -0.29 18.62 -23.11
N GLN A 101 0.77 19.42 -22.93
CA GLN A 101 2.16 18.93 -23.02
C GLN A 101 2.47 17.88 -21.96
N PHE A 102 1.95 18.07 -20.74
CA PHE A 102 2.09 17.13 -19.63
C PHE A 102 1.55 15.74 -20.00
N ASP A 103 0.31 15.68 -20.48
CA ASP A 103 -0.37 14.43 -20.84
C ASP A 103 0.36 13.71 -21.98
N ILE A 104 0.76 14.44 -23.01
CA ILE A 104 1.50 13.87 -24.14
C ILE A 104 2.81 13.22 -23.68
N HIS A 105 3.59 13.92 -22.85
CA HIS A 105 4.85 13.38 -22.36
C HIS A 105 4.64 12.16 -21.45
N LEU A 106 3.56 12.12 -20.67
CA LEU A 106 3.23 10.96 -19.84
C LEU A 106 2.81 9.75 -20.70
N LEU A 107 2.05 9.97 -21.77
CA LEU A 107 1.67 8.91 -22.70
C LEU A 107 2.88 8.39 -23.50
N ARG A 108 3.77 9.27 -23.95
CA ARG A 108 5.07 8.87 -24.56
C ARG A 108 5.93 8.05 -23.60
N ALA A 109 6.00 8.44 -22.33
CA ALA A 109 6.71 7.66 -21.32
C ALA A 109 6.15 6.24 -21.20
N LYS A 110 4.82 6.07 -21.19
CA LYS A 110 4.18 4.74 -21.20
C LYS A 110 4.53 3.94 -22.47
N ILE A 111 4.48 4.58 -23.64
CA ILE A 111 4.81 3.94 -24.92
C ILE A 111 6.26 3.46 -24.92
N HIS A 112 7.21 4.31 -24.51
CA HIS A 112 8.62 3.95 -24.44
C HIS A 112 8.90 2.87 -23.39
N GLN A 113 8.18 2.90 -22.26
CA GLN A 113 8.31 1.89 -21.22
C GLN A 113 7.89 0.51 -21.73
N VAL A 114 6.77 0.40 -22.46
CA VAL A 114 6.34 -0.88 -23.05
C VAL A 114 7.28 -1.36 -24.15
N LYS A 115 7.96 -0.44 -24.84
CA LYS A 115 9.02 -0.75 -25.81
C LYS A 115 10.38 -1.03 -25.17
N GLU A 116 10.47 -1.04 -23.84
CA GLU A 116 11.71 -1.22 -23.07
C GLU A 116 12.81 -0.17 -23.37
N ASN A 117 12.43 0.98 -23.94
CA ASN A 117 13.34 2.07 -24.27
C ASN A 117 13.58 2.96 -23.03
N LYS A 118 14.33 2.46 -22.05
CA LYS A 118 14.49 3.09 -20.72
C LYS A 118 14.94 4.56 -20.76
N ILE A 119 15.86 4.90 -21.66
CA ILE A 119 16.36 6.28 -21.82
C ILE A 119 15.25 7.22 -22.30
N GLU A 120 14.44 6.78 -23.29
CA GLU A 120 13.35 7.61 -23.82
C GLU A 120 12.16 7.68 -22.86
N THR A 121 11.95 6.63 -22.05
CA THR A 121 11.04 6.68 -20.90
C THR A 121 11.46 7.78 -19.93
N LEU A 122 12.73 7.77 -19.50
CA LEU A 122 13.25 8.78 -18.56
C LEU A 122 13.19 10.19 -19.14
N GLN A 123 13.55 10.36 -20.41
CA GLN A 123 13.45 11.65 -21.11
C GLN A 123 12.00 12.17 -21.16
N SER A 124 11.04 11.29 -21.45
CA SER A 124 9.62 11.64 -21.50
C SER A 124 9.08 12.00 -20.12
N LEU A 125 9.48 11.28 -19.06
CA LEU A 125 9.09 11.62 -17.69
C LEU A 125 9.65 12.97 -17.23
N ILE A 126 10.91 13.28 -17.56
CA ILE A 126 11.50 14.59 -17.26
C ILE A 126 10.75 15.71 -17.99
N ASN A 127 10.39 15.50 -19.25
CA ASN A 127 9.61 16.47 -20.01
C ASN A 127 8.20 16.64 -19.41
N ALA A 128 7.55 15.55 -18.96
CA ALA A 128 6.27 15.63 -18.25
C ALA A 128 6.40 16.43 -16.94
N MET A 129 7.42 16.15 -16.13
CA MET A 129 7.68 16.90 -14.89
C MET A 129 7.83 18.40 -15.15
N ARG A 130 8.51 18.79 -16.22
CA ARG A 130 8.71 20.19 -16.62
C ARG A 130 7.42 20.84 -17.14
N ALA A 131 6.58 20.08 -17.82
CA ALA A 131 5.28 20.52 -18.32
C ALA A 131 4.17 20.54 -17.26
N ALA A 132 4.44 20.06 -16.04
CA ALA A 132 3.45 19.99 -14.96
C ALA A 132 2.97 21.39 -14.54
N GLU A 133 1.64 21.58 -14.54
CA GLU A 133 0.98 22.87 -14.31
C GLU A 133 1.05 23.35 -12.85
N ASN A 134 1.31 22.43 -11.90
CA ASN A 134 1.42 22.75 -10.48
C ASN A 134 2.50 21.91 -9.79
N ASP A 135 2.91 22.37 -8.61
CA ASP A 135 4.00 21.76 -7.84
C ASP A 135 3.65 20.36 -7.32
N SER A 136 2.37 20.07 -7.07
CA SER A 136 1.93 18.74 -6.64
C SER A 136 2.15 17.70 -7.75
N LEU A 137 1.70 17.99 -8.98
CA LEU A 137 1.94 17.14 -10.14
C LEU A 137 3.44 16.99 -10.43
N ARG A 138 4.19 18.09 -10.37
CA ARG A 138 5.65 18.06 -10.55
C ARG A 138 6.30 17.11 -9.56
N LYS A 139 5.94 17.22 -8.27
CA LYS A 139 6.43 16.36 -7.19
C LYS A 139 6.09 14.89 -7.44
N SER A 140 4.85 14.57 -7.80
CA SER A 140 4.44 13.20 -8.10
C SER A 140 5.22 12.58 -9.26
N VAL A 141 5.50 13.35 -10.32
CA VAL A 141 6.33 12.86 -11.43
C VAL A 141 7.80 12.72 -11.00
N SER A 142 8.33 13.64 -10.20
CA SER A 142 9.70 13.52 -9.64
C SER A 142 9.86 12.26 -8.79
N GLU A 143 8.92 11.95 -7.91
CA GLU A 143 8.92 10.73 -7.10
C GLU A 143 8.86 9.47 -7.98
N PHE A 144 8.08 9.51 -9.05
CA PHE A 144 8.03 8.42 -10.02
C PHE A 144 9.36 8.26 -10.78
N ILE A 145 10.01 9.35 -11.18
CA ILE A 145 11.34 9.32 -11.81
C ILE A 145 12.36 8.71 -10.85
N GLU A 146 12.39 9.12 -9.58
CA GLU A 146 13.29 8.55 -8.59
C GLU A 146 13.06 7.04 -8.44
N LYS A 147 11.81 6.62 -8.29
CA LYS A 147 11.45 5.19 -8.20
C LYS A 147 11.89 4.41 -9.45
N PHE A 148 11.62 4.95 -10.64
CA PHE A 148 12.04 4.35 -11.91
C PHE A 148 13.56 4.19 -11.96
N VAL A 149 14.31 5.23 -11.60
CA VAL A 149 15.78 5.18 -11.59
C VAL A 149 16.29 4.09 -10.65
N ARG A 150 15.76 3.99 -9.43
CA ARG A 150 16.18 2.98 -8.44
C ARG A 150 15.83 1.55 -8.84
N THR A 151 14.74 1.37 -9.58
CA THR A 151 14.31 0.05 -10.04
C THR A 151 15.13 -0.40 -11.24
N GLU A 152 15.46 0.52 -12.14
CA GLU A 152 16.04 0.20 -13.45
C GLU A 152 17.57 0.28 -13.49
N TYR A 153 18.19 1.00 -12.55
CA TYR A 153 19.64 1.28 -12.54
C TYR A 153 20.25 1.17 -11.15
N ASP A 154 21.40 0.50 -11.06
CA ASP A 154 22.31 0.62 -9.92
C ASP A 154 23.13 1.94 -10.00
N THR A 155 23.89 2.27 -8.95
CA THR A 155 24.68 3.50 -8.86
C THR A 155 25.69 3.68 -10.01
N ALA A 156 26.32 2.60 -10.48
CA ALA A 156 27.31 2.63 -11.56
C ALA A 156 26.63 2.77 -12.94
N SER A 157 25.54 2.04 -13.15
CA SER A 157 24.70 2.11 -14.33
C SER A 157 24.04 3.50 -14.47
N PHE A 158 23.58 4.09 -13.36
CA PHE A 158 22.95 5.40 -13.37
C PHE A 158 23.94 6.52 -13.70
N ARG A 159 25.21 6.41 -13.29
CA ARG A 159 26.27 7.32 -13.77
C ARG A 159 26.32 7.33 -15.31
N THR A 160 26.35 6.16 -15.93
CA THR A 160 26.38 6.03 -17.40
C THR A 160 25.16 6.67 -18.04
N VAL A 161 23.97 6.50 -17.44
CA VAL A 161 22.73 7.15 -17.88
C VAL A 161 22.86 8.67 -17.78
N THR A 162 23.33 9.22 -16.65
CA THR A 162 23.51 10.68 -16.52
C THR A 162 24.45 11.25 -17.58
N GLU A 163 25.47 10.50 -18.01
CA GLU A 163 26.35 10.93 -19.10
C GLU A 163 25.69 10.87 -20.49
N GLN A 164 24.80 9.90 -20.74
CA GLN A 164 24.01 9.85 -21.99
C GLN A 164 23.04 11.03 -22.14
N PHE A 165 22.66 11.65 -21.02
CA PHE A 165 21.83 12.86 -20.99
C PHE A 165 22.61 14.16 -21.16
N LYS A 166 23.93 14.11 -21.35
CA LYS A 166 24.75 15.30 -21.57
C LYS A 166 24.28 16.07 -22.82
N GLY A 167 23.98 17.36 -22.64
CA GLY A 167 23.41 18.23 -23.66
C GLY A 167 21.91 18.00 -23.95
N ARG A 168 21.25 17.05 -23.28
CA ARG A 168 19.80 16.82 -23.39
C ARG A 168 19.01 17.62 -22.36
N SER A 169 17.73 17.83 -22.67
CA SER A 169 16.75 18.33 -21.71
C SER A 169 16.69 17.38 -20.50
N GLY A 170 17.18 17.83 -19.33
CA GLY A 170 17.15 17.03 -18.10
C GLY A 170 18.51 16.66 -17.53
N GLU A 171 19.63 16.98 -18.20
CA GLU A 171 20.99 16.69 -17.71
C GLU A 171 21.16 17.11 -16.24
N VAL A 172 20.94 18.40 -15.97
CA VAL A 172 21.21 19.00 -14.65
C VAL A 172 20.29 18.42 -13.58
N TYR A 173 19.03 18.13 -13.94
CA TYR A 173 18.09 17.47 -13.04
C TYR A 173 18.57 16.07 -12.64
N LEU A 174 19.02 15.27 -13.61
CA LEU A 174 19.55 13.94 -13.34
C LEU A 174 20.86 13.98 -12.55
N MET A 175 21.67 15.03 -12.72
CA MET A 175 22.85 15.24 -11.88
C MET A 175 22.46 15.52 -10.42
N VAL A 176 21.48 16.40 -10.17
CA VAL A 176 20.97 16.64 -8.80
C VAL A 176 20.39 15.37 -8.22
N LEU A 177 19.59 14.64 -9.00
CA LEU A 177 19.01 13.37 -8.57
C LEU A 177 20.10 12.38 -8.19
N ARG A 178 21.13 12.22 -9.03
CA ARG A 178 22.28 11.35 -8.73
C ARG A 178 23.01 11.77 -7.46
N ALA A 179 23.27 13.06 -7.26
CA ALA A 179 23.90 13.56 -6.05
C ALA A 179 23.05 13.27 -4.81
N SER A 180 21.74 13.54 -4.87
CA SER A 180 20.78 13.24 -3.80
C SER A 180 20.73 11.76 -3.47
N LEU A 181 20.73 10.88 -4.49
CA LEU A 181 20.78 9.43 -4.30
C LEU A 181 22.09 9.00 -3.61
N MET A 182 23.22 9.57 -4.02
CA MET A 182 24.53 9.30 -3.40
C MET A 182 24.60 9.74 -1.94
N GLU A 183 23.96 10.85 -1.55
CA GLU A 183 23.85 11.24 -0.14
C GLU A 183 23.08 10.20 0.67
N GLN A 184 21.95 9.73 0.13
CA GLN A 184 21.11 8.71 0.78
C GLN A 184 21.81 7.34 0.88
N GLU A 185 22.71 7.04 -0.07
CA GLU A 185 23.56 5.84 -0.06
C GLU A 185 24.81 5.98 0.83
N GLY A 186 24.98 7.10 1.54
CA GLY A 186 26.11 7.32 2.46
C GLY A 186 27.41 7.74 1.79
N ASN A 187 27.34 8.32 0.58
CA ASN A 187 28.47 8.91 -0.13
C ASN A 187 28.34 10.45 -0.29
N PRO A 188 28.36 11.22 0.82
CA PRO A 188 28.21 12.68 0.79
C PRO A 188 29.38 13.39 0.09
N THR A 189 30.58 12.79 0.08
CA THR A 189 31.75 13.35 -0.62
C THR A 189 31.52 13.35 -2.13
N GLY A 190 31.08 12.22 -2.70
CA GLY A 190 30.78 12.14 -4.13
C GLY A 190 29.56 12.98 -4.52
N ALA A 191 28.55 13.08 -3.66
CA ALA A 191 27.43 13.99 -3.90
C ALA A 191 27.86 15.45 -3.92
N LYS A 192 28.71 15.86 -2.98
CA LYS A 192 29.30 17.20 -2.92
C LYS A 192 30.07 17.56 -4.19
N GLU A 193 30.84 16.63 -4.74
CA GLU A 193 31.55 16.83 -6.01
C GLU A 193 30.56 17.14 -7.16
N ILE A 194 29.47 16.40 -7.25
CA ILE A 194 28.43 16.63 -8.27
C ILE A 194 27.72 17.96 -8.04
N TYR A 195 27.36 18.32 -6.80
CA TYR A 195 26.74 19.62 -6.50
C TYR A 195 27.65 20.79 -6.88
N LEU A 196 28.95 20.69 -6.59
CA LEU A 196 29.94 21.71 -6.98
C LEU A 196 30.09 21.79 -8.51
N ASP A 197 30.07 20.65 -9.20
CA ASP A 197 30.10 20.61 -10.66
C ASP A 197 28.85 21.28 -11.28
N ILE A 198 27.66 21.05 -10.71
CA ILE A 198 26.42 21.71 -11.14
C ILE A 198 26.52 23.22 -10.96
N ILE A 199 26.96 23.68 -9.78
CA ILE A 199 27.08 25.11 -9.47
C ILE A 199 28.08 25.80 -10.41
N SER A 200 29.18 25.10 -10.72
CA SER A 200 30.23 25.61 -11.61
C SER A 200 29.78 25.68 -13.07
N ARG A 201 29.18 24.60 -13.60
CA ARG A 201 28.84 24.48 -15.03
C ARG A 201 27.47 25.05 -15.38
N PHE A 202 26.53 25.08 -14.45
CA PHE A 202 25.13 25.44 -14.67
C PHE A 202 24.58 26.46 -13.66
N PRO A 203 25.28 27.58 -13.37
CA PRO A 203 24.95 28.48 -12.27
C PRO A 203 23.57 29.15 -12.36
N ALA A 204 22.98 29.26 -13.55
CA ALA A 204 21.69 29.91 -13.79
C ALA A 204 20.48 28.96 -13.69
N THR A 205 20.68 27.70 -13.31
CA THR A 205 19.61 26.69 -13.26
C THR A 205 18.94 26.60 -11.88
N PRO A 206 17.64 26.26 -11.79
CA PRO A 206 17.00 25.94 -10.51
C PRO A 206 17.74 24.85 -9.74
N GLU A 207 18.31 23.88 -10.45
CA GLU A 207 19.12 22.79 -9.92
C GLU A 207 20.42 23.26 -9.25
N ALA A 208 21.02 24.35 -9.72
CA ALA A 208 22.15 24.98 -9.03
C ALA A 208 21.74 25.56 -7.68
N ASN A 209 20.55 26.17 -7.57
CA ASN A 209 20.02 26.63 -6.29
C ASN A 209 19.74 25.46 -5.33
N LEU A 210 19.19 24.35 -5.84
CA LEU A 210 19.01 23.13 -5.05
C LEU A 210 20.35 22.56 -4.56
N SER A 211 21.38 22.60 -5.41
CA SER A 211 22.74 22.17 -5.08
C SER A 211 23.38 23.07 -4.01
N ILE A 212 23.20 24.39 -4.11
CA ILE A 212 23.64 25.35 -3.09
C ILE A 212 22.94 25.08 -1.76
N ALA A 213 21.62 24.89 -1.78
CA ALA A 213 20.83 24.58 -0.59
C ALA A 213 21.25 23.24 0.04
N ALA A 214 21.61 22.23 -0.76
CA ALA A 214 22.16 20.97 -0.27
C ALA A 214 23.51 21.17 0.43
N LEU A 215 24.44 21.90 -0.21
CA LEU A 215 25.75 22.21 0.38
C LEU A 215 25.68 23.12 1.61
N GLN A 216 24.70 24.03 1.67
CA GLN A 216 24.47 24.89 2.83
C GLN A 216 23.93 24.08 4.01
N ARG A 217 22.96 23.18 3.79
CA ARG A 217 22.48 22.24 4.81
C ARG A 217 23.64 21.43 5.40
N ALA A 218 24.54 20.94 4.54
CA ALA A 218 25.75 20.24 4.95
C ALA A 218 26.82 21.10 5.66
N ARG A 219 26.73 22.44 5.59
CA ARG A 219 27.63 23.40 6.28
C ARG A 219 27.05 23.97 7.57
N THR A 220 25.72 24.06 7.68
CA THR A 220 25.01 24.55 8.87
C THR A 220 24.77 23.45 9.90
N GLU A 221 24.82 22.18 9.50
CA GLU A 221 25.14 21.10 10.44
C GLU A 221 26.61 21.33 10.87
N PRO A 222 26.91 21.60 12.17
CA PRO A 222 28.30 21.56 12.61
C PRO A 222 28.88 20.21 12.17
N VAL A 223 30.14 20.21 11.69
CA VAL A 223 30.91 18.98 11.60
C VAL A 223 31.14 18.51 13.03
N LYS A 224 30.13 17.86 13.58
CA LYS A 224 30.28 16.89 14.64
C LYS A 224 31.17 15.83 14.01
N ILE A 225 32.39 15.69 14.53
CA ILE A 225 32.94 14.35 14.67
C ILE A 225 31.99 13.68 15.67
N GLU A 226 30.84 13.23 15.16
CA GLU A 226 29.99 12.31 15.88
C GLU A 226 30.84 11.05 15.95
N THR A 227 31.44 10.82 17.12
CA THR A 227 31.41 9.46 17.65
C THR A 227 29.98 8.99 17.42
N VAL A 228 29.80 8.04 16.48
CA VAL A 228 28.51 7.48 16.11
C VAL A 228 27.82 7.07 17.42
N GLU A 229 26.88 7.88 17.91
CA GLU A 229 25.97 7.42 18.96
C GLU A 229 25.09 6.39 18.26
N GLU A 230 25.37 5.12 18.53
CA GLU A 230 24.64 3.99 17.97
C GLU A 230 23.16 4.16 18.28
N LYS A 231 22.32 4.28 17.25
CA LYS A 231 20.87 4.39 17.44
C LYS A 231 20.35 3.10 18.05
N ILE A 232 19.53 3.20 19.08
CA ILE A 232 18.98 2.05 19.80
C ILE A 232 17.47 1.96 19.58
N ILE A 233 16.97 0.77 19.24
CA ILE A 233 15.55 0.44 19.32
C ILE A 233 15.31 -0.32 20.63
N ALA A 234 14.41 0.20 21.47
CA ALA A 234 13.97 -0.53 22.65
C ALA A 234 12.96 -1.61 22.24
N VAL A 235 13.24 -2.87 22.56
CA VAL A 235 12.38 -4.01 22.24
C VAL A 235 11.76 -4.54 23.53
N LEU A 236 10.46 -4.32 23.71
CA LEU A 236 9.73 -4.67 24.91
C LEU A 236 8.77 -5.81 24.59
N LEU A 237 9.05 -7.00 25.12
CA LEU A 237 8.25 -8.20 24.85
C LEU A 237 8.06 -8.98 26.16
N PRO A 238 6.92 -9.64 26.36
CA PRO A 238 6.68 -10.50 27.52
C PRO A 238 7.37 -11.85 27.29
N LEU A 239 8.71 -11.89 27.38
CA LEU A 239 9.54 -13.08 27.10
C LEU A 239 9.30 -14.18 28.12
N THR A 240 8.89 -13.82 29.33
CA THR A 240 8.39 -14.76 30.34
C THR A 240 7.03 -14.30 30.87
N VAL A 241 6.19 -15.25 31.27
CA VAL A 241 4.89 -15.02 31.93
C VAL A 241 4.73 -16.05 33.02
N ASP A 242 4.43 -15.61 34.24
CA ASP A 242 4.31 -16.47 35.43
C ASP A 242 5.52 -17.41 35.64
N GLY A 243 6.73 -16.91 35.34
CA GLY A 243 7.98 -17.65 35.47
C GLY A 243 8.27 -18.67 34.36
N ASN A 244 7.41 -18.77 33.34
CA ASN A 244 7.60 -19.65 32.19
C ASN A 244 7.97 -18.84 30.94
N ALA A 245 8.76 -19.44 30.05
CA ALA A 245 9.04 -18.84 28.74
C ALA A 245 7.74 -18.65 27.93
N ASN A 246 7.62 -17.51 27.26
CA ASN A 246 6.55 -17.24 26.32
C ASN A 246 7.04 -17.51 24.89
N PRO A 247 6.65 -18.65 24.26
CA PRO A 247 7.17 -19.04 22.96
C PRO A 247 6.88 -18.00 21.86
N ASP A 248 5.66 -17.45 21.82
CA ASP A 248 5.27 -16.46 20.80
C ASP A 248 6.14 -15.20 20.89
N ALA A 249 6.42 -14.72 22.11
CA ALA A 249 7.27 -13.54 22.30
C ALA A 249 8.74 -13.80 21.95
N LEU A 250 9.25 -15.01 22.21
CA LEU A 250 10.60 -15.42 21.80
C LEU A 250 10.73 -15.52 20.28
N GLU A 251 9.71 -16.06 19.61
CA GLU A 251 9.66 -16.14 18.15
C GLU A 251 9.60 -14.75 17.50
N VAL A 252 8.76 -13.84 18.03
CA VAL A 252 8.77 -12.42 17.61
C VAL A 252 10.16 -11.80 17.81
N LEU A 253 10.79 -12.02 18.96
CA LEU A 253 12.13 -11.51 19.24
C LEU A 253 13.16 -12.02 18.22
N ASN A 254 13.08 -13.28 17.81
CA ASN A 254 13.96 -13.85 16.81
C ASN A 254 13.77 -13.20 15.43
N GLY A 255 12.53 -12.91 15.03
CA GLY A 255 12.23 -12.14 13.83
C GLY A 255 12.85 -10.73 13.87
N ILE A 256 12.74 -10.03 14.99
CA ILE A 256 13.31 -8.68 15.19
C ILE A 256 14.84 -8.71 15.10
N LYS A 257 15.47 -9.67 15.78
CA LYS A 257 16.94 -9.85 15.75
C LYS A 257 17.44 -10.11 14.33
N TYR A 258 16.75 -10.96 13.58
CA TYR A 258 17.12 -11.27 12.21
C TYR A 258 17.01 -10.05 11.28
N ALA A 259 15.91 -9.29 11.38
CA ALA A 259 15.75 -8.04 10.63
C ALA A 259 16.85 -7.01 10.95
N ALA A 260 17.22 -6.88 12.24
CA ALA A 260 18.31 -6.00 12.66
C ALA A 260 19.68 -6.48 12.15
N ASP A 261 19.94 -7.79 12.17
CA ASP A 261 21.17 -8.39 11.62
C ASP A 261 21.29 -8.13 10.10
N GLU A 262 20.22 -8.39 9.33
CA GLU A 262 20.18 -8.08 7.89
C GLU A 262 20.41 -6.59 7.61
N TYR A 263 19.70 -5.72 8.35
CA TYR A 263 19.87 -4.27 8.24
C TYR A 263 21.31 -3.84 8.52
N ASN A 264 21.91 -4.42 9.56
CA ASN A 264 23.25 -4.10 9.99
C ASN A 264 24.32 -4.64 9.03
N LYS A 265 24.20 -5.85 8.48
CA LYS A 265 25.22 -6.50 7.63
C LYS A 265 25.77 -5.61 6.51
N SER A 266 24.92 -4.81 5.87
CA SER A 266 25.28 -3.98 4.71
C SER A 266 25.63 -2.52 5.06
N ARG A 267 25.59 -2.12 6.34
CA ARG A 267 25.69 -0.72 6.77
C ARG A 267 26.90 -0.42 7.64
N LYS A 268 27.44 0.80 7.52
CA LYS A 268 28.51 1.31 8.40
C LYS A 268 27.95 1.80 9.74
N GLU A 269 26.84 2.54 9.70
CA GLU A 269 26.07 2.89 10.89
C GLU A 269 25.17 1.72 11.27
N LYS A 270 25.38 1.18 12.47
CA LYS A 270 24.59 0.07 13.00
C LYS A 270 23.46 0.59 13.88
N VAL A 271 22.44 -0.24 14.04
CA VAL A 271 21.38 -0.05 15.03
C VAL A 271 21.52 -1.12 16.11
N GLY A 272 21.51 -0.69 17.36
CA GLY A 272 21.48 -1.55 18.54
C GLY A 272 20.05 -1.90 18.96
N LEU A 273 19.89 -3.02 19.68
CA LEU A 273 18.62 -3.42 20.28
C LEU A 273 18.75 -3.43 21.80
N LEU A 274 17.89 -2.68 22.49
CA LEU A 274 17.73 -2.76 23.95
C LEU A 274 16.56 -3.67 24.27
N ILE A 275 16.85 -4.96 24.48
CA ILE A 275 15.81 -5.98 24.72
C ILE A 275 15.45 -5.99 26.21
N ARG A 276 14.14 -5.91 26.50
CA ARG A 276 13.59 -5.96 27.86
C ARG A 276 12.39 -6.90 27.91
N ASP A 277 12.41 -7.78 28.91
CA ASP A 277 11.29 -8.65 29.23
C ASP A 277 10.27 -7.88 30.08
N THR A 278 9.04 -7.71 29.61
CA THR A 278 7.99 -7.01 30.35
C THR A 278 7.37 -7.85 31.45
N GLU A 279 7.47 -9.18 31.39
CA GLU A 279 6.81 -10.13 32.29
C GLU A 279 5.29 -9.95 32.44
N ARG A 280 4.65 -9.17 31.54
CA ARG A 280 3.29 -8.64 31.73
C ARG A 280 3.09 -7.96 33.09
N ASN A 281 4.13 -7.33 33.61
CA ASN A 281 4.16 -6.73 34.93
C ASN A 281 4.27 -5.19 34.83
N GLU A 282 3.22 -4.46 35.22
CA GLU A 282 3.16 -3.00 35.15
C GLU A 282 4.29 -2.29 35.93
N THR A 283 4.71 -2.83 37.09
CA THR A 283 5.83 -2.25 37.84
C THR A 283 7.14 -2.38 37.07
N LYS A 284 7.36 -3.51 36.39
CA LYS A 284 8.52 -3.73 35.55
C LYS A 284 8.48 -2.83 34.30
N ILE A 285 7.32 -2.74 33.65
CA ILE A 285 7.10 -1.85 32.49
C ILE A 285 7.39 -0.40 32.86
N SER A 286 6.96 0.07 34.05
CA SER A 286 7.25 1.42 34.54
C SER A 286 8.76 1.69 34.64
N ARG A 287 9.52 0.76 35.23
CA ARG A 287 10.99 0.89 35.32
C ARG A 287 11.67 0.87 33.96
N ILE A 288 11.17 0.08 33.02
CA ILE A 288 11.68 0.06 31.66
C ILE A 288 11.38 1.39 30.96
N ALA A 289 10.19 1.96 31.15
CA ALA A 289 9.85 3.28 30.61
C ALA A 289 10.78 4.37 31.17
N ASP A 290 11.08 4.36 32.46
CA ASP A 290 12.06 5.28 33.06
C ASP A 290 13.46 5.12 32.45
N GLU A 291 13.91 3.88 32.22
CA GLU A 291 15.18 3.60 31.53
C GLU A 291 15.18 4.16 30.10
N ILE A 292 14.06 4.00 29.39
CA ILE A 292 13.92 4.49 28.02
C ILE A 292 14.02 6.03 27.99
N LEU A 293 13.28 6.72 28.87
CA LEU A 293 13.26 8.18 28.93
C LEU A 293 14.61 8.78 29.35
N ALA A 294 15.42 8.04 30.12
CA ALA A 294 16.75 8.46 30.53
C ALA A 294 17.81 8.36 29.40
N LYS A 295 17.52 7.62 28.33
CA LYS A 295 18.47 7.27 27.26
C LYS A 295 18.13 8.01 25.96
N LYS A 296 18.97 8.99 25.60
CA LYS A 296 18.77 9.85 24.40
C LYS A 296 19.07 9.15 23.07
N ASP A 297 19.78 8.04 23.12
CA ASP A 297 20.15 7.18 21.98
C ASP A 297 19.00 6.25 21.55
N ILE A 298 17.94 6.13 22.36
CA ILE A 298 16.74 5.37 21.98
C ILE A 298 15.87 6.19 21.03
N VAL A 299 15.66 5.66 19.83
CA VAL A 299 14.96 6.35 18.74
C VAL A 299 13.55 5.83 18.47
N ALA A 300 13.21 4.64 18.99
CA ALA A 300 11.89 4.04 18.88
C ALA A 300 11.70 2.89 19.89
N VAL A 301 10.45 2.52 20.13
CA VAL A 301 10.06 1.31 20.86
C VAL A 301 9.34 0.35 19.91
N LEU A 302 9.74 -0.91 19.94
CA LEU A 302 9.06 -2.02 19.27
C LEU A 302 8.48 -2.97 20.33
N GLY A 303 7.16 -3.16 20.25
CA GLY A 303 6.35 -3.83 21.27
C GLY A 303 5.63 -2.81 22.17
N PRO A 304 4.88 -3.27 23.20
CA PRO A 304 4.59 -4.65 23.59
C PRO A 304 3.70 -5.43 22.60
N LEU A 305 3.41 -6.69 22.91
CA LEU A 305 2.58 -7.56 22.07
C LEU A 305 1.09 -7.45 22.37
N TYR A 306 0.74 -7.37 23.66
CA TYR A 306 -0.66 -7.36 24.09
C TYR A 306 -1.19 -5.92 24.22
N SER A 307 -2.46 -5.73 23.86
CA SER A 307 -3.10 -4.42 23.81
C SER A 307 -3.12 -3.69 25.16
N ASP A 308 -3.28 -4.42 26.26
CA ASP A 308 -3.28 -3.90 27.63
C ASP A 308 -1.89 -3.37 28.05
N GLU A 309 -0.84 -4.17 27.86
CA GLU A 309 0.55 -3.74 28.11
C GLU A 309 0.95 -2.56 27.22
N THR A 310 0.53 -2.60 25.95
CA THR A 310 0.81 -1.53 25.00
C THR A 310 0.14 -0.23 25.41
N THR A 311 -1.12 -0.29 25.83
CA THR A 311 -1.86 0.86 26.37
C THR A 311 -1.16 1.43 27.59
N PHE A 312 -0.75 0.57 28.53
CA PHE A 312 -0.05 0.99 29.74
C PHE A 312 1.29 1.67 29.42
N LEU A 313 2.12 1.06 28.56
CA LEU A 313 3.40 1.67 28.14
C LEU A 313 3.19 3.01 27.43
N CYS A 314 2.23 3.08 26.50
CA CYS A 314 1.96 4.34 25.78
C CYS A 314 1.52 5.45 26.74
N SER A 315 0.80 5.12 27.82
CA SER A 315 0.44 6.10 28.86
C SER A 315 1.65 6.69 29.57
N LEU A 316 2.70 5.89 29.80
CA LEU A 316 3.95 6.31 30.44
C LEU A 316 4.83 7.13 29.49
N LEU A 317 4.74 6.87 28.19
CA LEU A 317 5.51 7.54 27.14
C LEU A 317 4.70 8.64 26.41
N ALA A 318 3.53 9.03 26.91
CA ALA A 318 2.60 9.90 26.20
C ALA A 318 3.19 11.28 25.86
N ASP A 319 4.00 11.82 26.77
CA ASP A 319 4.68 13.11 26.60
C ASP A 319 6.05 12.99 25.89
N ALA A 320 6.49 11.77 25.59
CA ALA A 320 7.75 11.53 24.92
C ALA A 320 7.61 11.66 23.40
N ASP A 321 8.62 12.26 22.74
CA ASP A 321 8.70 12.31 21.29
C ASP A 321 9.23 10.99 20.70
N LEU A 322 8.74 9.86 21.21
CA LEU A 322 9.26 8.52 20.94
C LEU A 322 8.16 7.64 20.32
N PRO A 323 8.33 7.16 19.08
CA PRO A 323 7.34 6.30 18.46
C PRO A 323 7.32 4.91 19.07
N VAL A 324 6.12 4.39 19.29
CA VAL A 324 5.86 3.02 19.79
C VAL A 324 5.15 2.25 18.70
N VAL A 325 5.72 1.12 18.27
CA VAL A 325 5.13 0.26 17.24
C VAL A 325 4.85 -1.11 17.84
N SER A 326 3.57 -1.49 17.95
CA SER A 326 3.22 -2.86 18.36
C SER A 326 3.00 -3.74 17.13
N PRO A 327 3.65 -4.92 17.08
CA PRO A 327 3.48 -5.85 15.97
C PRO A 327 2.13 -6.57 15.99
N THR A 328 1.46 -6.70 17.15
CA THR A 328 0.29 -7.58 17.32
C THR A 328 -0.90 -6.94 18.04
N ALA A 329 -0.72 -5.84 18.79
CA ALA A 329 -1.84 -5.16 19.44
C ALA A 329 -2.84 -4.67 18.39
N ASN A 330 -4.13 -4.90 18.64
CA ASN A 330 -5.21 -4.68 17.66
C ASN A 330 -6.43 -3.94 18.23
N SER A 331 -6.31 -3.37 19.44
CA SER A 331 -7.39 -2.59 20.06
C SER A 331 -7.54 -1.22 19.38
N ASN A 332 -8.76 -0.91 18.95
CA ASN A 332 -9.11 0.33 18.24
C ASN A 332 -8.76 1.60 19.03
N GLU A 333 -8.65 1.51 20.36
CA GLU A 333 -8.51 2.68 21.25
C GLU A 333 -7.09 3.20 21.37
N ILE A 334 -6.07 2.35 21.15
CA ILE A 334 -4.68 2.71 21.46
C ILE A 334 -4.19 3.80 20.51
N ALA A 335 -4.30 3.57 19.20
CA ALA A 335 -3.86 4.52 18.19
C ALA A 335 -4.70 5.80 18.22
N ALA A 336 -5.99 5.72 18.56
CA ALA A 336 -6.86 6.88 18.73
C ALA A 336 -6.42 7.76 19.93
N THR A 337 -5.96 7.14 21.01
CA THR A 337 -5.60 7.81 22.26
C THR A 337 -4.17 8.36 22.26
N TYR A 338 -3.22 7.61 21.70
CA TYR A 338 -1.79 7.91 21.79
C TYR A 338 -1.20 8.28 20.43
N PRO A 339 -0.87 9.57 20.18
CA PRO A 339 -0.37 10.03 18.88
C PRO A 339 0.99 9.47 18.47
N ASN A 340 1.77 8.98 19.43
CA ASN A 340 3.06 8.34 19.21
C ASN A 340 2.96 6.83 18.94
N PHE A 341 1.76 6.25 18.99
CA PHE A 341 1.55 4.82 18.76
C PHE A 341 1.19 4.51 17.30
N ILE A 342 1.80 3.46 16.76
CA ILE A 342 1.44 2.84 15.49
C ILE A 342 0.99 1.41 15.72
N GLN A 343 -0.19 1.11 15.21
CA GLN A 343 -0.73 -0.23 15.22
C GLN A 343 -0.37 -0.95 13.92
N ALA A 344 0.70 -1.74 13.97
CA ALA A 344 1.17 -2.49 12.80
C ALA A 344 0.21 -3.63 12.42
N ASN A 345 -0.50 -4.18 13.41
CA ASN A 345 -1.57 -5.15 13.19
C ASN A 345 -2.89 -4.44 12.86
N PRO A 346 -3.63 -4.86 11.83
CA PRO A 346 -4.96 -4.34 11.58
C PRO A 346 -5.88 -4.53 12.79
N SER A 347 -6.73 -3.54 13.02
CA SER A 347 -7.77 -3.61 14.04
C SER A 347 -8.84 -4.65 13.70
N VAL A 348 -9.57 -5.10 14.71
CA VAL A 348 -10.68 -6.05 14.54
C VAL A 348 -11.73 -5.51 13.56
N ASP A 349 -12.07 -4.21 13.63
CA ASP A 349 -13.02 -3.59 12.73
C ASP A 349 -12.56 -3.58 11.26
N MET A 350 -11.25 -3.57 11.03
CA MET A 350 -10.64 -3.57 9.70
C MET A 350 -10.97 -4.85 8.95
N HIS A 351 -11.03 -6.00 9.64
CA HIS A 351 -11.42 -7.28 9.03
C HIS A 351 -12.82 -7.22 8.42
N ALA A 352 -13.79 -6.65 9.15
CA ALA A 352 -15.15 -6.52 8.68
C ALA A 352 -15.27 -5.50 7.52
N LYS A 353 -14.63 -4.33 7.65
CA LYS A 353 -14.64 -3.28 6.60
C LYS A 353 -13.99 -3.75 5.30
N ILE A 354 -12.82 -4.39 5.40
CA ILE A 354 -12.12 -4.95 4.25
C ILE A 354 -12.96 -6.04 3.59
N MET A 355 -13.57 -6.95 4.37
CA MET A 355 -14.40 -7.99 3.80
C MET A 355 -15.64 -7.43 3.09
N ALA A 356 -16.30 -6.41 3.67
CA ALA A 356 -17.44 -5.74 3.03
C ALA A 356 -17.06 -5.13 1.67
N ARG A 357 -15.93 -4.41 1.62
CA ARG A 357 -15.44 -3.82 0.36
C ARG A 357 -15.00 -4.88 -0.65
N TYR A 358 -14.30 -5.91 -0.19
CA TYR A 358 -13.87 -7.01 -1.05
C TYR A 358 -15.08 -7.73 -1.66
N MET A 359 -16.09 -8.07 -0.85
CA MET A 359 -17.34 -8.64 -1.33
C MET A 359 -18.03 -7.75 -2.36
N TYR A 360 -18.12 -6.44 -2.12
CA TYR A 360 -18.84 -5.52 -3.00
C TYR A 360 -18.13 -5.22 -4.32
N PHE A 361 -16.82 -4.92 -4.25
CA PHE A 361 -16.02 -4.43 -5.39
C PHE A 361 -15.32 -5.53 -6.18
N VAL A 362 -14.88 -6.60 -5.50
CA VAL A 362 -14.06 -7.67 -6.13
C VAL A 362 -14.93 -8.86 -6.49
N GLU A 363 -15.80 -9.30 -5.59
CA GLU A 363 -16.66 -10.48 -5.79
C GLU A 363 -18.04 -10.12 -6.36
N ASP A 364 -18.28 -8.82 -6.62
CA ASP A 364 -19.53 -8.26 -7.16
C ASP A 364 -20.81 -8.67 -6.37
N VAL A 365 -20.66 -8.93 -5.07
CA VAL A 365 -21.78 -9.25 -4.19
C VAL A 365 -22.60 -7.98 -3.94
N LYS A 366 -23.86 -7.96 -4.39
CA LYS A 366 -24.81 -6.84 -4.16
C LYS A 366 -25.86 -7.13 -3.08
N SER A 367 -26.14 -8.41 -2.84
CA SER A 367 -27.10 -8.87 -1.84
C SER A 367 -26.43 -9.93 -0.97
N ALA A 368 -26.18 -9.61 0.30
CA ALA A 368 -25.46 -10.46 1.22
C ALA A 368 -26.36 -10.99 2.34
N GLY A 369 -25.98 -12.16 2.86
CA GLY A 369 -26.44 -12.67 4.15
C GLY A 369 -25.36 -12.45 5.22
N VAL A 370 -25.76 -12.26 6.47
CA VAL A 370 -24.83 -12.18 7.61
C VAL A 370 -25.28 -13.17 8.70
N PHE A 371 -24.39 -14.09 9.07
CA PHE A 371 -24.67 -15.09 10.11
C PHE A 371 -23.56 -15.10 11.15
N PHE A 372 -23.90 -14.76 12.40
CA PHE A 372 -22.92 -14.42 13.44
C PHE A 372 -23.29 -14.97 14.82
N SER A 373 -22.31 -15.07 15.70
CA SER A 373 -22.50 -15.51 17.08
C SER A 373 -23.02 -14.38 17.96
N ASN A 374 -23.94 -14.71 18.88
CA ASN A 374 -24.41 -13.77 19.89
C ASN A 374 -23.35 -13.44 20.94
N GLU A 375 -22.42 -14.36 21.17
CA GLU A 375 -21.30 -14.28 22.09
C GLU A 375 -19.99 -13.90 21.37
N GLY A 376 -19.06 -13.29 22.10
CA GLY A 376 -17.77 -12.86 21.55
C GLY A 376 -17.88 -11.68 20.59
N TYR A 377 -16.81 -11.44 19.84
CA TYR A 377 -16.66 -10.26 18.97
C TYR A 377 -17.28 -10.42 17.58
N SER A 378 -17.85 -11.59 17.26
CA SER A 378 -18.50 -11.88 15.96
C SER A 378 -19.70 -10.96 15.68
N ARG A 379 -20.49 -10.60 16.70
CA ARG A 379 -21.59 -9.63 16.59
C ARG A 379 -21.09 -8.25 16.14
N GLU A 380 -20.00 -7.78 16.73
CA GLU A 380 -19.42 -6.47 16.40
C GLU A 380 -18.93 -6.46 14.95
N LEU A 381 -18.23 -7.51 14.52
CA LEU A 381 -17.83 -7.68 13.12
C LEU A 381 -19.03 -7.68 12.16
N ALA A 382 -20.12 -8.37 12.53
CA ALA A 382 -21.34 -8.42 11.72
C ALA A 382 -21.98 -7.02 11.56
N GLN A 383 -22.04 -6.24 12.64
CA GLN A 383 -22.53 -4.87 12.62
C GLN A 383 -21.69 -3.99 11.69
N ILE A 384 -20.36 -3.99 11.88
CA ILE A 384 -19.43 -3.17 11.10
C ILE A 384 -19.49 -3.55 9.62
N PHE A 385 -19.55 -4.86 9.33
CA PHE A 385 -19.69 -5.36 7.97
C PHE A 385 -20.96 -4.84 7.32
N ARG A 386 -22.12 -4.95 7.99
CA ARG A 386 -23.40 -4.48 7.46
C ARG A 386 -23.36 -2.99 7.15
N ASP A 387 -22.91 -2.19 8.12
CA ASP A 387 -22.87 -0.74 7.99
C ASP A 387 -21.97 -0.32 6.80
N GLU A 388 -20.80 -0.95 6.66
CA GLU A 388 -19.90 -0.67 5.53
C GLU A 388 -20.47 -1.19 4.20
N PHE A 389 -21.02 -2.40 4.16
CA PHE A 389 -21.56 -3.00 2.93
C PHE A 389 -22.77 -2.22 2.39
N GLU A 390 -23.65 -1.76 3.27
CA GLU A 390 -24.81 -0.93 2.91
C GLU A 390 -24.39 0.48 2.50
N ARG A 391 -23.37 1.07 3.15
CA ARG A 391 -22.78 2.36 2.73
C ARG A 391 -22.24 2.33 1.30
N LEU A 392 -21.75 1.17 0.84
CA LEU A 392 -21.27 0.97 -0.53
C LEU A 392 -22.42 0.77 -1.55
N GLY A 393 -23.67 0.67 -1.08
CA GLY A 393 -24.85 0.39 -1.92
C GLY A 393 -25.20 -1.10 -2.05
N GLY A 394 -24.53 -1.97 -1.29
CA GLY A 394 -24.97 -3.35 -1.10
C GLY A 394 -26.20 -3.44 -0.20
N LYS A 395 -26.81 -4.63 -0.12
CA LYS A 395 -27.96 -4.88 0.76
C LYS A 395 -27.75 -6.13 1.60
N VAL A 396 -27.89 -6.02 2.92
CA VAL A 396 -27.99 -7.20 3.79
C VAL A 396 -29.45 -7.65 3.83
N ILE A 397 -29.79 -8.66 3.05
CA ILE A 397 -31.19 -9.11 2.88
C ILE A 397 -31.54 -10.31 3.78
N ALA A 398 -30.54 -10.91 4.42
CA ALA A 398 -30.70 -11.97 5.39
C ALA A 398 -29.73 -11.74 6.55
N GLU A 399 -30.24 -11.72 7.76
CA GLU A 399 -29.41 -11.63 8.97
C GLU A 399 -29.98 -12.55 10.03
N ASN A 400 -29.12 -13.33 10.67
CA ASN A 400 -29.49 -14.13 11.82
C ASN A 400 -28.30 -14.32 12.76
N SER A 401 -28.60 -14.60 14.03
CA SER A 401 -27.60 -14.90 15.05
C SER A 401 -27.75 -16.33 15.57
N TYR A 402 -26.67 -16.93 16.03
CA TYR A 402 -26.68 -18.21 16.77
C TYR A 402 -26.02 -18.06 18.14
N SER A 403 -26.24 -19.01 19.04
CA SER A 403 -25.41 -19.14 20.25
C SER A 403 -24.30 -20.15 20.01
N ILE A 404 -23.07 -19.89 20.47
CA ILE A 404 -21.92 -20.82 20.35
C ILE A 404 -22.17 -22.20 20.97
N ASN A 405 -23.17 -22.31 21.88
CA ASN A 405 -23.57 -23.57 22.51
C ASN A 405 -24.66 -24.32 21.75
N SER A 406 -25.13 -23.79 20.61
CA SER A 406 -26.18 -24.41 19.82
C SER A 406 -25.65 -25.70 19.18
N VAL A 407 -26.36 -26.81 19.37
CA VAL A 407 -25.99 -28.11 18.78
C VAL A 407 -26.56 -28.30 17.37
N ASN A 408 -27.61 -27.54 17.02
CA ASN A 408 -28.28 -27.61 15.74
C ASN A 408 -28.35 -26.23 15.08
N MET A 409 -27.67 -26.07 13.95
CA MET A 409 -27.60 -24.81 13.20
C MET A 409 -28.74 -24.65 12.17
N SER A 410 -29.45 -25.73 11.80
CA SER A 410 -30.49 -25.71 10.76
C SER A 410 -31.63 -24.71 11.02
N PRO A 411 -32.17 -24.55 12.24
CA PRO A 411 -33.22 -23.57 12.50
C PRO A 411 -32.79 -22.14 12.15
N TYR A 412 -31.51 -21.83 12.38
CA TYR A 412 -30.96 -20.49 12.12
C TYR A 412 -30.67 -20.23 10.63
N ILE A 413 -30.44 -21.29 9.85
CA ILE A 413 -30.12 -21.19 8.41
C ILE A 413 -31.38 -21.10 7.54
N SER A 414 -32.52 -21.58 8.04
CA SER A 414 -33.81 -21.57 7.31
C SER A 414 -34.17 -20.22 6.65
N LYS A 415 -33.85 -19.09 7.31
CA LYS A 415 -34.05 -17.74 6.78
C LYS A 415 -33.21 -17.44 5.53
N PHE A 416 -31.99 -17.98 5.46
CA PHE A 416 -31.12 -17.86 4.29
C PHE A 416 -31.61 -18.77 3.16
N THR A 417 -32.02 -19.99 3.48
CA THR A 417 -32.58 -20.96 2.52
C THR A 417 -33.83 -20.41 1.84
N ALA A 418 -34.70 -19.70 2.58
CA ALA A 418 -35.88 -19.02 2.03
C ALA A 418 -35.54 -17.89 1.01
N LEU A 419 -34.32 -17.37 1.04
CA LEU A 419 -33.82 -16.31 0.16
C LEU A 419 -32.83 -16.82 -0.90
N LYS A 420 -32.76 -18.15 -1.07
CA LYS A 420 -31.97 -18.78 -2.13
C LYS A 420 -32.31 -18.19 -3.50
N GLY A 421 -31.28 -17.83 -4.26
CA GLY A 421 -31.41 -17.14 -5.56
C GLY A 421 -31.49 -15.60 -5.47
N LYS A 422 -31.70 -15.02 -4.28
CA LYS A 422 -31.57 -13.58 -4.04
C LYS A 422 -30.26 -13.20 -3.32
N LEU A 423 -29.68 -14.15 -2.61
CA LEU A 423 -28.37 -14.02 -1.95
C LEU A 423 -27.24 -14.29 -2.94
N HIS A 424 -26.24 -13.40 -2.99
CA HIS A 424 -25.05 -13.55 -3.83
C HIS A 424 -23.81 -13.96 -3.02
N GLY A 425 -23.83 -13.79 -1.69
CA GLY A 425 -22.76 -14.21 -0.79
C GLY A 425 -23.21 -14.17 0.67
N ILE A 426 -22.48 -14.85 1.56
CA ILE A 426 -22.78 -14.86 2.99
C ILE A 426 -21.51 -14.56 3.79
N TYR A 427 -21.57 -13.52 4.63
CA TYR A 427 -20.55 -13.20 5.61
C TYR A 427 -20.80 -13.96 6.92
N LEU A 428 -19.77 -14.66 7.38
CA LEU A 428 -19.76 -15.62 8.48
C LEU A 428 -18.62 -15.28 9.46
N PRO A 429 -18.69 -14.19 10.24
CA PRO A 429 -17.67 -13.91 11.24
C PRO A 429 -17.72 -14.96 12.37
N LEU A 430 -16.57 -15.54 12.72
CA LEU A 430 -16.41 -16.42 13.88
C LEU A 430 -15.72 -15.70 15.03
N SER A 431 -16.00 -16.15 16.24
CA SER A 431 -15.31 -15.78 17.47
C SER A 431 -14.98 -17.00 18.34
N ASP A 432 -15.09 -18.21 17.76
CA ASP A 432 -14.86 -19.49 18.44
C ASP A 432 -14.42 -20.57 17.45
N ARG A 433 -13.75 -21.62 17.95
CA ARG A 433 -13.23 -22.72 17.12
C ARG A 433 -14.24 -23.83 16.82
N LYS A 434 -15.34 -23.95 17.58
CA LYS A 434 -16.22 -25.14 17.56
C LYS A 434 -17.40 -24.98 16.60
N SER A 435 -17.89 -23.76 16.41
CA SER A 435 -19.11 -23.51 15.64
C SER A 435 -18.92 -23.72 14.13
N GLY A 436 -17.70 -23.53 13.61
CA GLY A 436 -17.44 -23.53 12.16
C GLY A 436 -17.91 -24.79 11.43
N GLU A 437 -17.65 -25.97 11.98
CA GLU A 437 -18.04 -27.25 11.36
C GLU A 437 -19.56 -27.41 11.28
N GLN A 438 -20.25 -27.03 12.36
CA GLN A 438 -21.70 -27.15 12.46
C GLN A 438 -22.38 -26.18 11.48
N ILE A 439 -21.85 -24.98 11.34
CA ILE A 439 -22.32 -23.96 10.40
C ILE A 439 -22.19 -24.47 8.97
N LEU A 440 -20.98 -24.90 8.55
CA LEU A 440 -20.76 -25.39 7.18
C LEU A 440 -21.59 -26.65 6.89
N SER A 441 -21.66 -27.58 7.84
CA SER A 441 -22.45 -28.81 7.69
C SER A 441 -23.93 -28.50 7.45
N ALA A 442 -24.49 -27.54 8.18
CA ALA A 442 -25.88 -27.18 8.04
C ALA A 442 -26.18 -26.44 6.71
N PHE A 443 -25.26 -25.59 6.21
CA PHE A 443 -25.39 -25.02 4.85
C PHE A 443 -25.33 -26.08 3.75
N VAL A 444 -24.50 -27.12 3.92
CA VAL A 444 -24.43 -28.27 3.00
C VAL A 444 -25.72 -29.07 3.01
N GLN A 445 -26.27 -29.36 4.19
CA GLN A 445 -27.53 -30.10 4.35
C GLN A 445 -28.71 -29.37 3.67
N ASP A 446 -28.79 -28.05 3.83
CA ASP A 446 -29.82 -27.21 3.19
C ASP A 446 -29.57 -26.94 1.69
N SER A 447 -28.49 -27.50 1.13
CA SER A 447 -28.08 -27.28 -0.26
C SER A 447 -27.96 -25.79 -0.63
N LEU A 448 -27.49 -24.98 0.32
CA LEU A 448 -27.25 -23.55 0.15
C LEU A 448 -25.74 -23.30 0.13
N ILE A 449 -25.13 -23.55 -1.03
CA ILE A 449 -23.70 -23.33 -1.26
C ILE A 449 -23.55 -22.05 -2.07
N LEU A 450 -23.11 -20.99 -1.42
CA LEU A 450 -22.81 -19.67 -1.99
C LEU A 450 -21.34 -19.33 -1.72
N PRO A 451 -20.79 -18.27 -2.33
CA PRO A 451 -19.56 -17.66 -1.83
C PRO A 451 -19.71 -17.33 -0.33
N PHE A 452 -18.81 -17.88 0.47
CA PHE A 452 -18.74 -17.68 1.91
C PHE A 452 -17.53 -16.81 2.26
N PHE A 453 -17.71 -15.93 3.23
CA PHE A 453 -16.71 -14.94 3.61
C PHE A 453 -16.53 -14.91 5.12
N GLY A 454 -15.31 -14.84 5.63
CA GLY A 454 -15.06 -14.84 7.08
C GLY A 454 -13.76 -14.17 7.52
N ASN A 455 -13.47 -14.27 8.81
CA ASN A 455 -12.22 -13.83 9.44
C ASN A 455 -11.27 -15.02 9.69
N GLN A 456 -10.07 -14.72 10.18
CA GLN A 456 -8.99 -15.70 10.39
C GLN A 456 -9.35 -16.89 11.28
N ASP A 457 -10.37 -16.77 12.15
CA ASP A 457 -10.77 -17.84 13.07
C ASP A 457 -11.20 -19.11 12.33
N TRP A 458 -11.66 -18.99 11.08
CA TRP A 458 -11.94 -20.13 10.20
C TRP A 458 -10.70 -20.98 9.88
N ILE A 459 -9.50 -20.40 9.91
CA ILE A 459 -8.25 -21.12 9.70
C ILE A 459 -7.97 -22.04 10.91
N THR A 460 -8.24 -21.54 12.12
CA THR A 460 -7.93 -22.26 13.37
C THR A 460 -9.05 -23.17 13.87
N SER A 461 -10.27 -23.02 13.34
CA SER A 461 -11.41 -23.88 13.69
C SER A 461 -11.29 -25.30 13.13
N GLY A 462 -10.51 -25.50 12.07
CA GLY A 462 -10.41 -26.79 11.37
C GLY A 462 -11.62 -27.13 10.48
N ALA A 463 -12.63 -26.25 10.45
CA ALA A 463 -13.90 -26.54 9.78
C ALA A 463 -13.80 -26.64 8.26
N LEU A 464 -12.83 -25.95 7.67
CA LEU A 464 -12.67 -25.93 6.21
C LEU A 464 -12.09 -27.24 5.69
N GLN A 465 -11.33 -27.96 6.51
CA GLN A 465 -10.74 -29.24 6.18
C GLN A 465 -11.75 -30.38 6.19
N THR A 466 -12.90 -30.23 6.88
CA THR A 466 -13.89 -31.29 7.06
C THR A 466 -15.13 -31.16 6.17
N SER A 467 -15.39 -29.99 5.56
CA SER A 467 -16.60 -29.72 4.76
C SER A 467 -16.32 -29.33 3.29
N SER A 468 -15.66 -30.21 2.54
CA SER A 468 -15.10 -29.91 1.21
C SER A 468 -16.02 -29.12 0.26
N ARG A 469 -17.30 -29.48 0.13
CA ARG A 469 -18.20 -28.83 -0.83
C ARG A 469 -18.47 -27.35 -0.53
N ALA A 470 -18.61 -26.97 0.74
CA ALA A 470 -18.80 -25.57 1.14
C ALA A 470 -17.47 -24.83 1.24
N SER A 471 -16.42 -25.52 1.71
CA SER A 471 -15.10 -24.95 1.90
C SER A 471 -14.47 -24.42 0.62
N GLU A 472 -14.70 -25.07 -0.54
CA GLU A 472 -14.18 -24.62 -1.85
C GLU A 472 -14.71 -23.23 -2.32
N LYS A 473 -15.67 -22.66 -1.59
CA LYS A 473 -16.25 -21.34 -1.85
C LYS A 473 -15.91 -20.32 -0.77
N PHE A 474 -14.97 -20.64 0.12
CA PHE A 474 -14.70 -19.85 1.32
C PHE A 474 -13.51 -18.91 1.15
N THR A 475 -13.74 -17.62 1.41
CA THR A 475 -12.72 -16.56 1.38
C THR A 475 -12.57 -15.94 2.78
N ILE A 476 -11.33 -15.70 3.21
CA ILE A 476 -10.99 -15.28 4.57
C ILE A 476 -10.06 -14.06 4.53
N THR A 477 -10.28 -13.14 5.47
CA THR A 477 -9.26 -12.13 5.83
C THR A 477 -8.27 -12.70 6.84
N SER A 478 -6.98 -12.47 6.63
CA SER A 478 -5.92 -12.89 7.54
C SER A 478 -4.78 -11.87 7.59
N GLU A 479 -4.36 -11.55 8.80
CA GLU A 479 -3.18 -10.74 9.09
C GLU A 479 -1.90 -11.58 9.19
N ASN A 480 -1.94 -12.91 9.07
CA ASN A 480 -0.80 -13.78 9.39
C ASN A 480 -0.66 -15.01 8.48
N PHE A 481 -1.26 -14.96 7.29
CA PHE A 481 -1.24 -16.09 6.37
C PHE A 481 0.15 -16.31 5.78
N MET A 482 0.74 -17.48 6.03
CA MET A 482 2.00 -17.91 5.44
C MET A 482 1.73 -18.84 4.26
N ASP A 483 2.00 -18.37 3.05
CA ASP A 483 1.91 -19.21 1.86
C ASP A 483 3.13 -20.14 1.78
N GLN A 484 2.97 -21.37 2.25
CA GLN A 484 4.03 -22.39 2.24
C GLN A 484 4.48 -22.77 0.81
N SER A 485 3.71 -22.41 -0.21
CA SER A 485 4.09 -22.63 -1.60
C SER A 485 5.01 -21.53 -2.15
N ASP A 486 5.06 -20.36 -1.51
CA ASP A 486 5.87 -19.21 -1.93
C ASP A 486 7.36 -19.51 -1.84
N ASN A 487 8.08 -19.31 -2.94
CA ASN A 487 9.52 -19.52 -2.99
C ASN A 487 10.29 -18.46 -2.17
N ASN A 488 9.77 -17.24 -2.06
CA ASN A 488 10.38 -16.22 -1.22
C ASN A 488 10.33 -16.62 0.27
N LEU A 489 9.20 -17.23 0.71
CA LEU A 489 9.08 -17.78 2.06
C LEU A 489 10.04 -18.95 2.29
N LYS A 490 10.25 -19.82 1.31
CA LYS A 490 11.21 -20.92 1.42
C LYS A 490 12.65 -20.43 1.52
N ASP A 491 13.04 -19.45 0.71
CA ASP A 491 14.37 -18.84 0.75
C ASP A 491 14.61 -18.11 2.07
N PHE A 492 13.65 -17.29 2.51
CA PHE A 492 13.68 -16.66 3.84
C PHE A 492 13.79 -17.68 4.95
N THR A 493 13.01 -18.76 4.92
CA THR A 493 13.05 -19.82 5.93
C THR A 493 14.43 -20.47 5.99
N ARG A 494 15.03 -20.78 4.84
CA ARG A 494 16.39 -21.35 4.78
C ARG A 494 17.42 -20.40 5.39
N GLU A 495 17.38 -19.12 5.04
CA GLU A 495 18.35 -18.13 5.51
C GLU A 495 18.15 -17.78 6.99
N PHE A 496 16.90 -17.63 7.42
CA PHE A 496 16.53 -17.40 8.81
C PHE A 496 16.98 -18.56 9.70
N THR A 497 16.63 -19.81 9.35
CA THR A 497 16.99 -20.98 10.16
C THR A 497 18.50 -21.20 10.20
N ALA A 498 19.24 -20.84 9.14
CA ALA A 498 20.71 -20.90 9.14
C ALA A 498 21.37 -19.91 10.11
N VAL A 499 20.73 -18.76 10.38
CA VAL A 499 21.27 -17.71 11.26
C VAL A 499 20.74 -17.84 12.69
N MET A 500 19.45 -18.12 12.84
CA MET A 500 18.74 -18.10 14.12
C MET A 500 18.59 -19.47 14.77
N GLU A 501 18.97 -20.54 14.06
CA GLU A 501 18.82 -21.94 14.50
C GLU A 501 17.40 -22.26 15.00
N SER A 502 16.41 -21.61 14.40
CA SER A 502 14.99 -21.68 14.78
C SER A 502 14.12 -21.74 13.53
N ASP A 503 12.94 -22.35 13.66
CA ASP A 503 11.96 -22.40 12.57
C ASP A 503 11.26 -21.05 12.38
N VAL A 504 10.82 -20.79 11.15
CA VAL A 504 9.97 -19.62 10.86
C VAL A 504 8.53 -19.94 11.24
N THR A 505 7.98 -19.13 12.14
CA THR A 505 6.57 -19.18 12.53
C THR A 505 5.85 -17.88 12.13
N ARG A 506 4.53 -17.83 12.36
CA ARG A 506 3.76 -16.58 12.20
C ARG A 506 4.28 -15.47 13.12
N SER A 507 4.61 -15.84 14.36
CA SER A 507 5.18 -14.94 15.37
C SER A 507 6.54 -14.39 14.92
N THR A 508 7.39 -15.22 14.30
CA THR A 508 8.63 -14.77 13.65
C THR A 508 8.38 -13.67 12.63
N LEU A 509 7.40 -13.85 11.74
CA LEU A 509 7.12 -12.87 10.67
C LEU A 509 6.57 -11.55 11.20
N TYR A 510 5.75 -11.58 12.26
CA TYR A 510 5.32 -10.34 12.93
C TYR A 510 6.50 -9.52 13.43
N GLY A 511 7.48 -10.17 14.07
CA GLY A 511 8.69 -9.50 14.53
C GLY A 511 9.55 -8.98 13.38
N TYR A 512 9.76 -9.82 12.36
CA TYR A 512 10.58 -9.48 11.22
C TYR A 512 10.03 -8.29 10.41
N ASP A 513 8.76 -8.33 10.03
CA ASP A 513 8.16 -7.27 9.22
C ASP A 513 8.05 -5.96 9.99
N CYS A 514 7.66 -6.01 11.26
CA CYS A 514 7.54 -4.82 12.10
C CYS A 514 8.91 -4.16 12.33
N ALA A 515 9.95 -4.96 12.60
CA ALA A 515 11.31 -4.45 12.72
C ALA A 515 11.82 -3.89 11.39
N SER A 516 11.60 -4.60 10.28
CA SER A 516 12.00 -4.16 8.93
C SER A 516 11.31 -2.86 8.54
N LEU A 517 10.03 -2.70 8.87
CA LEU A 517 9.30 -1.45 8.70
C LEU A 517 9.99 -0.32 9.48
N LEU A 518 10.21 -0.51 10.78
CA LEU A 518 10.79 0.51 11.65
C LEU A 518 12.22 0.89 11.21
N LEU A 519 13.05 -0.10 10.90
CA LEU A 519 14.42 0.08 10.40
C LEU A 519 14.45 0.78 9.04
N GLY A 520 13.51 0.43 8.15
CA GLY A 520 13.32 1.11 6.87
C GLY A 520 13.00 2.59 7.05
N LEU A 521 12.11 2.92 7.99
CA LEU A 521 11.78 4.31 8.31
C LEU A 521 12.95 5.05 8.98
N LEU A 522 13.71 4.39 9.86
CA LEU A 522 14.90 4.95 10.52
C LEU A 522 16.08 5.22 9.57
N SER A 523 16.14 4.51 8.44
CA SER A 523 17.21 4.66 7.45
C SER A 523 17.20 5.99 6.70
N GLN A 524 16.14 6.80 6.81
CA GLN A 524 15.92 8.01 5.99
C GLN A 524 16.17 9.36 6.74
N ARG A 525 17.12 9.39 7.71
CA ARG A 525 17.52 10.53 8.58
C ARG A 525 16.47 11.06 9.58
N GLU A 526 17.02 11.53 10.72
CA GLU A 526 16.51 12.10 11.99
C GLU A 526 15.17 11.61 12.61
N ALA A 527 15.21 11.33 13.93
CA ALA A 527 14.05 10.88 14.72
C ALA A 527 12.84 11.85 14.67
N ALA A 528 13.08 13.16 14.52
CA ALA A 528 12.04 14.17 14.33
C ALA A 528 11.28 14.03 12.98
N ALA A 529 11.93 13.46 11.96
CA ALA A 529 11.29 13.11 10.68
C ALA A 529 10.53 11.77 10.76
N LEU A 530 10.93 10.87 11.67
CA LEU A 530 10.25 9.59 11.88
C LEU A 530 8.82 9.81 12.40
N LYS A 531 8.63 10.58 13.48
CA LYS A 531 7.28 10.89 13.99
C LYS A 531 6.41 11.56 12.94
N SER A 532 6.95 12.58 12.25
CA SER A 532 6.23 13.33 11.23
C SER A 532 5.72 12.43 10.09
N ARG A 533 6.53 11.45 9.67
CA ARG A 533 6.13 10.45 8.67
C ARG A 533 5.13 9.44 9.20
N LEU A 534 5.33 8.99 10.43
CA LEU A 534 4.40 8.07 11.09
C LEU A 534 3.00 8.71 11.24
N THR A 535 2.93 10.02 11.49
CA THR A 535 1.67 10.78 11.53
C THR A 535 1.08 11.10 10.16
N ALA A 536 1.92 11.29 9.12
CA ALA A 536 1.45 11.58 7.77
C ALA A 536 0.90 10.35 7.03
N GLY A 537 1.14 9.15 7.59
CA GLY A 537 0.82 7.89 6.95
C GLY A 537 1.89 7.45 5.94
N PHE A 538 1.87 6.15 5.62
CA PHE A 538 2.81 5.54 4.69
C PHE A 538 2.22 4.24 4.10
N ASP A 539 2.74 3.89 2.93
CA ASP A 539 2.45 2.64 2.24
C ASP A 539 3.76 1.89 2.00
N VAL A 540 3.96 0.80 2.74
CA VAL A 540 5.15 -0.05 2.68
C VAL A 540 4.75 -1.47 2.37
N THR A 541 5.33 -2.04 1.32
CA THR A 541 5.29 -3.48 1.07
C THR A 541 6.36 -4.14 1.92
N ALA A 542 5.98 -4.87 2.98
CA ALA A 542 6.91 -5.72 3.71
C ALA A 542 6.85 -7.16 3.16
N PHE A 543 7.56 -8.07 3.80
CA PHE A 543 7.74 -9.42 3.30
C PHE A 543 6.45 -10.25 3.42
N HIS A 544 5.86 -10.28 4.62
CA HIS A 544 4.65 -11.05 4.91
C HIS A 544 3.38 -10.20 4.80
N ASN A 545 3.33 -9.02 5.40
CA ASN A 545 2.21 -8.09 5.35
C ASN A 545 2.59 -6.76 4.70
N ASN A 546 1.61 -6.10 4.07
CA ASN A 546 1.78 -4.70 3.72
C ASN A 546 1.38 -3.83 4.92
N TYR A 547 2.00 -2.67 5.04
CA TYR A 547 1.64 -1.63 5.99
C TYR A 547 1.06 -0.45 5.22
N PHE A 548 -0.27 -0.34 5.23
CA PHE A 548 -0.96 0.84 4.74
C PHE A 548 -1.47 1.61 5.94
N ILE A 549 -0.68 2.57 6.40
CA ILE A 549 -0.93 3.35 7.62
C ILE A 549 -1.44 4.74 7.21
N GLY A 550 -2.63 5.11 7.66
CA GLY A 550 -3.18 6.46 7.47
C GLY A 550 -2.90 7.38 8.65
N GLU A 551 -3.57 8.54 8.68
CA GLU A 551 -3.50 9.50 9.81
C GLU A 551 -3.98 8.91 11.14
N ASP A 552 -4.83 7.88 11.09
CA ASP A 552 -5.29 7.12 12.25
C ASP A 552 -4.24 6.14 12.80
N ARG A 553 -3.09 6.00 12.12
CA ARG A 553 -1.94 5.19 12.56
C ARG A 553 -2.23 3.69 12.72
N VAL A 554 -3.29 3.20 12.08
CA VAL A 554 -3.69 1.79 12.09
C VAL A 554 -3.46 1.16 10.72
N ASN A 555 -2.95 -0.08 10.70
CA ASN A 555 -2.73 -0.81 9.45
C ASN A 555 -4.06 -1.18 8.78
N LYS A 556 -4.23 -0.71 7.55
CA LYS A 556 -5.41 -0.88 6.70
C LYS A 556 -5.21 -1.93 5.61
N SER A 557 -4.22 -2.80 5.77
CA SER A 557 -3.94 -3.88 4.81
C SER A 557 -4.15 -5.24 5.46
N LEU A 558 -4.86 -6.13 4.76
CA LEU A 558 -5.05 -7.53 5.15
C LEU A 558 -4.78 -8.45 3.96
N ASN A 559 -4.34 -9.68 4.23
CA ASN A 559 -4.33 -10.72 3.20
C ASN A 559 -5.75 -11.25 3.01
N ILE A 560 -6.13 -11.43 1.75
CA ILE A 560 -7.30 -12.20 1.35
C ILE A 560 -6.81 -13.56 0.91
N ILE A 561 -7.40 -14.60 1.48
CA ILE A 561 -7.07 -15.99 1.17
C ILE A 561 -8.32 -16.76 0.82
N ARG A 562 -8.18 -17.80 -0.01
CA ARG A 562 -9.29 -18.68 -0.39
C ARG A 562 -8.94 -20.12 -0.11
N TYR A 563 -9.89 -20.85 0.45
CA TYR A 563 -9.75 -22.29 0.60
C TYR A 563 -10.15 -22.98 -0.71
N SER A 564 -9.22 -23.71 -1.31
CA SER A 564 -9.48 -24.49 -2.52
C SER A 564 -8.57 -25.70 -2.62
N LYS A 565 -9.08 -26.81 -3.14
CA LYS A 565 -8.38 -28.09 -3.30
C LYS A 565 -7.72 -28.58 -2.00
N GLY A 566 -8.40 -28.40 -0.88
CA GLY A 566 -7.92 -28.84 0.43
C GLY A 566 -6.86 -27.93 1.08
N GLN A 567 -6.53 -26.78 0.49
CA GLN A 567 -5.48 -25.89 0.97
C GLN A 567 -5.93 -24.42 0.98
N PHE A 568 -5.32 -23.61 1.84
CA PHE A 568 -5.46 -22.16 1.80
C PHE A 568 -4.51 -21.59 0.75
N ASN A 569 -5.04 -20.74 -0.13
CA ASN A 569 -4.28 -20.10 -1.20
C ASN A 569 -4.35 -18.58 -1.00
N PHE A 570 -3.21 -17.92 -1.13
CA PHE A 570 -3.16 -16.47 -1.17
C PHE A 570 -3.90 -15.93 -2.40
N VAL A 571 -4.73 -14.90 -2.22
CA VAL A 571 -5.42 -14.22 -3.33
C VAL A 571 -4.77 -12.87 -3.58
N GLU A 572 -4.81 -11.98 -2.59
CA GLU A 572 -4.22 -10.64 -2.69
C GLU A 572 -4.00 -10.01 -1.30
N ARG A 573 -3.23 -8.92 -1.27
CA ARG A 573 -3.14 -8.00 -0.13
C ARG A 573 -4.08 -6.83 -0.38
N PHE A 574 -5.24 -6.84 0.26
CA PHE A 574 -6.29 -5.83 0.07
C PHE A 574 -6.07 -4.64 1.01
N LYS A 575 -6.17 -3.42 0.47
CA LYS A 575 -5.98 -2.17 1.20
C LYS A 575 -7.28 -1.39 1.30
N LEU A 576 -7.63 -0.95 2.52
CA LEU A 576 -8.76 -0.05 2.75
C LEU A 576 -8.38 1.39 2.39
N GLN A 577 -8.56 1.78 1.12
CA GLN A 577 -8.31 3.16 0.63
C GLN A 577 -9.26 4.22 1.20
#